data_AF-A0A819FQ41-F1
#
_entry.id   AF-A0A819FQ41-F1
#
_cell.length_a   1.000
_cell.length_b   1.000
_cell.length_c   1.000
_cell.angle_alpha   90.00
_cell.angle_beta   90.00
_cell.angle_gamma   90.00
#
_symmetry.space_group_name_H-M   'P 1'
#
loop_
_entity.id
_entity.type
_entity.pdbx_description
1 polymer ?
#
loop_
_entity_poly.entity_id
_entity_poly.type
_entity_poly.pdbx_seq_one_letter_code
_entity_poly.pdbx_strand_id
1 'polypeptide(L)'
;MKLLAIFVLHKEGDKKVKILQEEFNLESFGYFERRGVQPLLVFSARTVTERTALGTRQSVEADQNVNALVHVYVRPDGLASVIIADSEYPQRVAHTLLSKVMDDFTNAYPPSSWANMNEQ
;
A
#
# COMPACT_ATOMS: atom_id res chain seq x y z
N MET A 1 10.03 3.82 14.46
CA MET A 1 10.01 2.51 13.74
C MET A 1 8.65 1.82 13.88
N LYS A 2 7.64 2.24 13.13
CA LYS A 2 6.31 1.63 13.12
C LYS A 2 5.78 1.48 11.70
N LEU A 3 4.94 0.47 11.49
CA LEU A 3 4.12 0.33 10.29
C LEU A 3 2.78 1.00 10.58
N LEU A 4 2.37 1.91 9.71
CA LEU A 4 1.12 2.66 9.85
C LEU A 4 -0.02 2.00 9.07
N ALA A 5 0.27 1.48 7.88
CA ALA A 5 -0.72 0.79 7.07
C ALA A 5 -0.08 -0.16 6.05
N ILE A 6 -0.84 -1.19 5.68
CA ILE A 6 -0.51 -2.14 4.63
C ILE A 6 -1.71 -2.24 3.69
N PHE A 7 -1.45 -2.23 2.39
CA PHE A 7 -2.46 -2.33 1.35
C PHE A 7 -2.06 -3.39 0.33
N VAL A 8 -3.07 -4.08 -0.18
CA VAL A 8 -3.01 -4.86 -1.41
C VAL A 8 -3.96 -4.18 -2.40
N LEU A 9 -3.43 -3.80 -3.56
CA LEU A 9 -4.18 -3.11 -4.60
C LEU A 9 -4.03 -3.86 -5.92
N HIS A 10 -4.96 -3.63 -6.83
CA HIS A 10 -4.89 -4.12 -8.19
C HIS A 10 -5.00 -2.95 -9.17
N LYS A 11 -3.97 -2.79 -10.00
CA LYS A 11 -3.88 -1.77 -11.05
C LYS A 11 -4.42 -2.33 -12.36
N GLU A 12 -5.60 -1.87 -12.75
CA GLU A 12 -6.25 -2.19 -14.02
C GLU A 12 -6.00 -1.07 -15.03
N GLY A 13 -5.06 -1.29 -15.95
CA GLY A 13 -4.63 -0.27 -16.90
C GLY A 13 -3.82 0.86 -16.25
N ASP A 14 -3.91 2.08 -16.81
CA ASP A 14 -2.99 3.16 -16.43
C ASP A 14 -3.44 3.94 -15.18
N LYS A 15 -4.75 4.08 -14.96
CA LYS A 15 -5.31 5.00 -13.93
C LYS A 15 -6.35 4.39 -13.00
N LYS A 16 -6.79 3.15 -13.20
CA LYS A 16 -7.75 2.51 -12.30
C LYS A 16 -7.00 1.62 -11.33
N VAL A 17 -6.98 2.04 -10.07
CA VAL A 17 -6.45 1.23 -8.97
C VAL A 17 -7.59 0.89 -8.05
N LYS A 18 -7.72 -0.40 -7.77
CA LYS A 18 -8.72 -0.98 -6.88
C LYS A 18 -8.02 -1.44 -5.60
N ILE A 19 -8.54 -1.06 -4.44
CA ILE A 19 -8.04 -1.58 -3.17
C ILE A 19 -8.71 -2.94 -2.94
N LEU A 20 -7.91 -3.99 -2.76
CA LEU A 20 -8.42 -5.33 -2.48
C LEU A 20 -8.49 -5.60 -0.98
N GLN A 21 -7.48 -5.14 -0.24
CA GLN A 21 -7.40 -5.29 1.19
C GLN A 21 -6.56 -4.18 1.78
N GLU A 22 -6.96 -3.70 2.96
CA GLU A 22 -6.25 -2.66 3.70
C GLU A 22 -6.27 -2.99 5.20
N GLU A 23 -5.18 -2.65 5.88
CA GLU A 23 -5.04 -2.80 7.33
C GLU A 23 -4.27 -1.60 7.88
N PHE A 24 -4.75 -1.04 9.00
CA PHE A 24 -4.21 0.19 9.59
C PHE A 24 -3.80 -0.02 11.04
N ASN A 25 -2.65 0.55 11.40
CA ASN A 25 -2.21 0.69 12.78
C ASN A 25 -2.06 2.19 13.12
N LEU A 26 -3.13 2.75 13.70
CA LEU A 26 -3.20 4.17 14.04
C LEU A 26 -3.10 4.43 15.56
N GLU A 27 -2.63 3.45 16.33
CA GLU A 27 -2.57 3.58 17.79
C GLU A 27 -1.66 4.73 18.25
N SER A 28 -0.68 5.07 17.42
CA SER A 28 0.28 6.15 17.67
C SER A 28 -0.29 7.55 17.48
N PHE A 29 -1.45 7.68 16.82
CA PHE A 29 -2.13 8.95 16.63
C PHE A 29 -3.16 9.19 17.75
N GLY A 30 -3.40 10.46 18.07
CA GLY A 30 -4.43 10.86 19.02
C GLY A 30 -5.82 10.41 18.56
N TYR A 31 -6.70 10.06 19.50
CA TYR A 31 -8.02 9.48 19.20
C TYR A 31 -8.81 10.27 18.13
N PHE A 32 -8.76 11.60 18.16
CA PHE A 32 -9.45 12.47 17.21
C PHE A 32 -8.74 12.60 15.86
N GLU A 33 -7.42 12.39 15.81
CA GLU A 33 -6.61 12.50 14.59
C GLU A 33 -6.77 11.27 13.69
N ARG A 34 -6.98 10.08 14.29
CA ARG A 34 -7.12 8.79 13.59
C ARG A 34 -8.13 8.85 12.44
N ARG A 35 -9.26 9.55 12.67
CA ARG A 35 -10.33 9.70 11.67
C ARG A 35 -9.89 10.50 10.43
N GLY A 36 -8.97 11.45 10.59
CA GLY A 36 -8.42 12.24 9.48
C GLY A 36 -7.25 11.55 8.79
N VAL A 37 -6.46 10.77 9.52
CA VAL A 37 -5.27 10.09 8.99
C VAL A 37 -5.65 8.90 8.09
N GLN A 38 -6.66 8.10 8.45
CA GLN A 38 -7.02 6.91 7.68
C GLN A 38 -7.34 7.22 6.19
N PRO A 39 -8.22 8.17 5.86
CA PRO A 39 -8.49 8.53 4.46
C PRO A 39 -7.27 9.09 3.72
N LEU A 40 -6.38 9.79 4.45
CA LEU A 40 -5.14 10.31 3.88
C LEU A 40 -4.17 9.20 3.48
N LEU A 41 -4.06 8.15 4.31
CA LEU A 41 -3.23 6.97 4.02
C LEU A 41 -3.76 6.21 2.80
N VAL A 42 -5.08 6.00 2.74
CA VAL A 42 -5.77 5.39 1.59
C VAL A 42 -5.50 6.17 0.31
N PHE A 43 -5.71 7.49 0.34
CA PHE A 43 -5.47 8.37 -0.80
C PHE A 43 -4.01 8.33 -1.26
N SER A 44 -3.07 8.33 -0.31
CA SER A 44 -1.64 8.25 -0.61
C SER A 44 -1.28 6.92 -1.27
N ALA A 45 -1.76 5.80 -0.74
CA ALA A 45 -1.51 4.48 -1.31
C ALA A 45 -2.03 4.35 -2.75
N ARG A 46 -3.24 4.85 -3.00
CA ARG A 46 -3.85 4.86 -4.34
C ARG A 46 -3.06 5.76 -5.30
N THR A 47 -2.77 6.99 -4.90
CA THR A 47 -2.07 7.97 -5.75
C THR A 47 -0.68 7.50 -6.15
N VAL A 48 0.06 6.92 -5.20
CA VAL A 48 1.40 6.37 -5.46
C VAL A 48 1.30 5.17 -6.42
N THR A 49 0.37 4.25 -6.18
CA THR A 49 0.17 3.09 -7.07
C THR A 49 -0.24 3.49 -8.48
N GLU A 50 -1.09 4.50 -8.64
CA GLU A 50 -1.50 5.04 -9.94
C GLU A 50 -0.28 5.59 -10.70
N ARG A 51 0.62 6.31 -10.02
CA ARG A 51 1.81 6.92 -10.62
C ARG A 51 2.96 5.94 -10.86
N THR A 52 3.00 4.81 -10.16
CA THR A 52 4.05 3.81 -10.31
C THR A 52 3.79 2.92 -11.53
N ALA A 53 4.82 2.71 -12.35
CA ALA A 53 4.75 1.88 -13.54
C ALA A 53 4.71 0.38 -13.19
N LEU A 54 4.10 -0.43 -14.04
CA LEU A 54 4.05 -1.88 -13.90
C LEU A 54 5.48 -2.46 -13.83
N GLY A 55 5.71 -3.39 -12.89
CA GLY A 55 7.01 -4.02 -12.69
C GLY A 55 8.04 -3.18 -11.92
N THR A 56 7.65 -2.01 -11.40
CA THR A 56 8.58 -1.11 -10.70
C THR A 56 8.32 -1.01 -9.21
N ARG A 57 9.39 -0.70 -8.47
CA ARG A 57 9.38 -0.46 -7.02
C ARG A 57 9.79 0.99 -6.76
N GLN A 58 9.06 1.65 -5.87
CA GLN A 58 9.33 3.03 -5.52
C GLN A 58 9.16 3.25 -4.02
N SER A 59 9.73 4.33 -3.53
CA SER A 59 9.53 4.79 -2.15
C SER A 59 9.39 6.29 -2.22
N VAL A 60 8.29 6.80 -1.68
CA VAL A 60 7.88 8.19 -1.80
C VAL A 60 7.59 8.70 -0.40
N GLU A 61 8.06 9.90 -0.08
CA GLU A 61 7.66 10.56 1.17
C GLU A 61 6.17 10.88 1.11
N ALA A 62 5.45 10.51 2.17
CA ALA A 62 4.06 10.88 2.36
C ALA A 62 3.94 12.40 2.60
N ASP A 63 2.71 12.85 2.87
CA ASP A 63 2.46 14.23 3.27
C ASP A 63 3.42 14.68 4.40
N GLN A 64 3.90 15.92 4.32
CA GLN A 64 4.87 16.51 5.25
C GLN A 64 4.41 16.42 6.72
N ASN A 65 3.10 16.32 6.94
CA ASN A 65 2.51 16.27 8.28
C ASN A 65 2.65 14.91 8.99
N VAL A 66 3.00 13.82 8.27
CA VAL A 66 2.98 12.46 8.84
C VAL A 66 4.39 11.84 9.00
N ASN A 67 5.45 12.48 8.49
CA ASN A 67 6.84 11.96 8.51
C ASN A 67 6.95 10.45 8.20
N ALA A 68 6.21 10.01 7.19
CA ALA A 68 6.10 8.61 6.80
C ALA A 68 6.59 8.41 5.35
N LEU A 69 7.10 7.22 5.08
CA LEU A 69 7.45 6.75 3.74
C LEU A 69 6.39 5.77 3.24
N VAL A 70 5.99 5.97 1.99
CA VAL A 70 5.13 5.07 1.22
C VAL A 70 6.03 4.21 0.35
N HIS A 71 6.15 2.94 0.68
CA HIS A 71 6.85 1.95 -0.12
C HIS A 71 5.85 1.21 -1.00
N VAL A 72 6.09 1.18 -2.31
CA VAL A 72 5.21 0.54 -3.28
C VAL A 72 5.97 -0.45 -4.14
N TYR A 73 5.32 -1.56 -4.46
CA TYR A 73 5.75 -2.47 -5.50
C TYR A 73 4.55 -2.84 -6.36
N VAL A 74 4.61 -2.51 -7.65
CA VAL A 74 3.62 -2.91 -8.65
C VAL A 74 4.22 -4.02 -9.49
N ARG A 75 3.60 -5.20 -9.50
CA ARG A 75 4.00 -6.33 -10.34
C ARG A 75 3.55 -6.14 -11.79
N PRO A 76 4.17 -6.85 -12.76
CA PRO A 76 3.77 -6.80 -14.16
C PRO A 76 2.35 -7.32 -14.43
N ASP A 77 1.80 -8.15 -13.54
CA ASP A 77 0.43 -8.70 -13.61
C ASP A 77 -0.64 -7.74 -13.06
N GLY A 78 -0.25 -6.53 -12.63
CA GLY A 78 -1.16 -5.52 -12.09
C GLY A 78 -1.37 -5.61 -10.58
N LEU A 79 -0.91 -6.66 -9.90
CA LEU A 79 -0.97 -6.73 -8.45
C LEU A 79 0.02 -5.74 -7.83
N ALA A 80 -0.42 -4.96 -6.86
CA ALA A 80 0.39 -4.00 -6.15
C ALA A 80 0.28 -4.21 -4.65
N SER A 81 1.37 -3.96 -3.94
CA SER A 81 1.35 -3.82 -2.49
C SER A 81 1.96 -2.49 -2.11
N VAL A 82 1.38 -1.87 -1.08
CA VAL A 82 1.85 -0.62 -0.50
C VAL A 82 2.00 -0.79 1.00
N ILE A 83 3.12 -0.33 1.54
CA ILE A 83 3.37 -0.25 2.96
C ILE A 83 3.69 1.20 3.30
N ILE A 84 2.99 1.75 4.29
CA ILE A 84 3.26 3.07 4.84
C ILE A 84 3.88 2.89 6.21
N ALA A 85 5.07 3.44 6.41
CA ALA A 85 5.85 3.29 7.63
C ALA A 85 6.55 4.60 8.00
N ASP A 86 7.00 4.75 9.24
CA ASP A 86 7.84 5.89 9.63
C ASP A 86 9.12 5.97 8.77
N SER A 87 9.69 7.17 8.61
CA SER A 87 10.97 7.37 7.91
C SER A 87 12.16 6.61 8.50
N GLU A 88 12.10 6.27 9.79
CA GLU A 88 13.10 5.43 10.46
C GLU A 88 12.97 3.93 10.14
N TYR A 89 11.89 3.50 9.48
CA TYR A 89 11.69 2.09 9.16
C TYR A 89 12.66 1.65 8.04
N PRO A 90 13.40 0.54 8.20
CA PRO A 90 14.40 0.16 7.21
C PRO A 90 13.74 -0.19 5.88
N GLN A 91 14.08 0.58 4.83
CA GLN A 91 13.53 0.41 3.49
C GLN A 91 13.66 -1.04 2.97
N ARG A 92 14.80 -1.71 3.22
CA ARG A 92 15.00 -3.10 2.81
C ARG A 92 13.94 -4.03 3.42
N VAL A 93 13.62 -3.85 4.70
CA VAL A 93 12.62 -4.67 5.40
C VAL A 93 11.23 -4.41 4.84
N ALA A 94 10.89 -3.15 4.55
CA ALA A 94 9.61 -2.80 3.92
C ALA A 94 9.46 -3.47 2.55
N HIS A 95 10.48 -3.40 1.69
CA HIS A 95 10.43 -4.03 0.35
C HIS A 95 10.40 -5.56 0.39
N THR A 96 11.05 -6.19 1.38
CA THR A 96 10.93 -7.62 1.61
C THR A 96 9.50 -7.98 2.03
N LEU A 97 8.90 -7.19 2.93
CA LEU A 97 7.52 -7.40 3.39
C LEU A 97 6.51 -7.21 2.25
N LEU A 98 6.68 -6.21 1.38
CA LEU A 98 5.86 -6.02 0.17
C LEU A 98 5.82 -7.29 -0.68
N SER A 99 6.99 -7.90 -0.91
CA SER A 99 7.08 -9.11 -1.74
C SER A 99 6.35 -10.28 -1.06
N LYS A 100 6.59 -10.47 0.24
CA LYS A 100 5.95 -11.53 1.03
C LYS A 100 4.43 -11.39 1.07
N VAL A 101 3.90 -10.19 1.31
CA VAL A 101 2.46 -9.93 1.36
C VAL A 101 1.80 -10.30 0.04
N MET A 102 2.42 -9.97 -1.08
CA MET A 102 1.88 -10.35 -2.40
C MET A 102 1.96 -11.84 -2.67
N ASP A 103 3.02 -12.52 -2.22
CA ASP A 103 3.13 -13.98 -2.36
C ASP A 103 2.05 -14.68 -1.53
N ASP A 104 1.87 -14.28 -0.27
CA ASP A 104 0.83 -14.79 0.62
C ASP A 104 -0.58 -14.52 0.05
N PHE A 105 -0.81 -13.33 -0.52
CA PHE A 105 -2.07 -12.98 -1.18
C PHE A 105 -2.32 -13.81 -2.43
N THR A 106 -1.32 -14.02 -3.28
CA THR A 106 -1.44 -14.84 -4.50
C THR A 106 -1.70 -16.31 -4.16
N ASN A 107 -1.14 -16.81 -3.06
CA ASN A 107 -1.39 -18.16 -2.57
C ASN A 107 -2.83 -18.34 -2.06
N ALA A 108 -3.41 -17.30 -1.44
CA ALA A 108 -4.79 -17.33 -0.97
C ALA A 108 -5.82 -17.06 -2.09
N TYR A 109 -5.49 -16.17 -3.03
CA TYR A 109 -6.38 -15.70 -4.08
C TYR A 109 -5.68 -15.75 -5.45
N PRO A 110 -6.13 -16.62 -6.38
CA PRO A 110 -5.50 -16.76 -7.68
C PRO A 110 -5.69 -15.49 -8.54
N PRO A 111 -4.78 -15.21 -9.50
CA PRO A 111 -4.83 -14.01 -10.35
C PRO A 111 -6.18 -13.75 -11.05
N SER A 112 -6.92 -14.82 -11.36
CA SER A 112 -8.25 -14.73 -11.99
C SER A 112 -9.33 -14.11 -11.11
N SER A 113 -9.16 -14.08 -9.78
CA SER A 113 -10.17 -13.51 -8.87
C SER A 113 -9.99 -12.02 -8.63
N TRP A 114 -8.79 -11.46 -8.82
CA TRP A 114 -8.47 -10.07 -8.42
C TRP A 114 -9.32 -9.02 -9.13
N ALA A 115 -9.60 -9.21 -10.42
CA ALA A 115 -10.46 -8.31 -11.20
C ALA A 115 -11.91 -8.27 -10.67
N ASN A 116 -12.39 -9.41 -10.14
CA ASN A 116 -13.77 -9.59 -9.69
C ASN A 116 -13.96 -9.36 -8.18
N MET A 117 -12.89 -9.25 -7.39
CA MET A 117 -12.97 -8.99 -5.95
C MET A 117 -13.48 -7.57 -5.71
N ASN A 118 -14.49 -7.39 -4.85
CA ASN A 118 -14.99 -6.06 -4.49
C ASN A 118 -13.96 -5.27 -3.66
N GLU A 119 -14.02 -3.93 -3.73
CA GLU A 119 -13.25 -3.08 -2.83
C GLU A 119 -13.70 -3.34 -1.39
N GLN A 120 -12.76 -3.67 -0.50
CA GLN A 120 -12.98 -3.84 0.94
C GLN A 120 -12.53 -2.61 1.71
#